data_AF-A0A1A8WK63-F1
#
_entry.id   AF-A0A1A8WK63-F1
#
_cell.length_a   1.000
_cell.length_b   1.000
_cell.length_c   1.000
_cell.angle_alpha   90.00
_cell.angle_beta   90.00
_cell.angle_gamma   90.00
#
_symmetry.space_group_name_H-M   'P 1'
#
loop_
_entity.id
_entity.type
_entity.pdbx_description
1 polymer ?
#
loop_
_entity_poly.entity_id
_entity_poly.type
_entity_poly.pdbx_seq_one_letter_code
_entity_poly.pdbx_strand_id
1 'polypeptide(L)'
;MKICLHIKSFLLFCISLLLTNVVSKIVPTECSNFARKIYKPSKVVQLNFFPHPLHNKINSEKNVSEKLWKSSNLTKRNNCNLGKKQTYSNLDKGINNGRNLHTKGNVLCNKKMKLIIQLLNKAKLYDFKFFSPAKINLFLRLKEKKETYNEISTLMHSINLGDDLFITVLSREDQKRLKHVLYPCTSGDFLTIRKNKDYDREHNDKKSCQTYEKKDIHYYNNYPLNEDNIIIKVLKRYREELGINDDIRFLVHINKRIPIFSGVGGGSSNGASVFYFLEKYFYKYLKSNELKHEFLKKIGSDISFFTSSGFAYCTEKGNYVIDLGNAQATISEKRIYLFQVNEGLSSKSVYENVNYDKIVQYNPVTLLTNFITNSDSNKIAKIVEEKEKNFLNRFVHVDKMDMQNIFLNDLEHSAFLLVRKLKDLKYFLISQNIFNVVTMSGSGSSLFAITKNDMNLNSEKWYVKDLIKHVREKLNVKIKVYLCDFLRKREHFWYKPTKIAEVIT
;
A
#
# COMPACT_ATOMS: atom_id res chain seq x y z
N MET A 1 -14.50 38.13 45.88
CA MET A 1 -14.24 36.76 45.39
C MET A 1 -15.28 36.20 44.40
N LYS A 2 -16.54 36.64 44.35
CA LYS A 2 -17.55 36.10 43.39
C LYS A 2 -17.42 36.62 41.94
N ILE A 3 -16.77 37.77 41.70
CA ILE A 3 -16.62 38.36 40.36
C ILE A 3 -15.54 37.66 39.52
N CYS A 4 -14.47 37.12 40.13
CA CYS A 4 -13.43 36.38 39.41
C CYS A 4 -13.86 35.00 38.89
N LEU A 5 -14.87 34.37 39.51
CA LEU A 5 -15.39 33.07 39.07
C LEU A 5 -16.27 33.19 37.81
N HIS A 6 -17.02 34.28 37.66
CA HIS A 6 -17.82 34.51 36.45
C HIS A 6 -16.98 34.85 35.23
N ILE A 7 -15.85 35.55 35.40
CA ILE A 7 -14.94 35.87 34.29
C ILE A 7 -14.24 34.62 33.78
N LYS A 8 -13.81 33.70 34.67
CA LYS A 8 -13.20 32.43 34.26
C LYS A 8 -14.19 31.49 33.55
N SER A 9 -15.43 31.43 34.03
CA SER A 9 -16.48 30.61 33.39
C SER A 9 -16.87 31.15 32.01
N PHE A 10 -16.95 32.48 31.86
CA PHE A 10 -17.20 33.13 30.58
C PHE A 10 -16.05 32.94 29.59
N LEU A 11 -14.80 33.00 30.06
CA LEU A 11 -13.62 32.74 29.21
C LEU A 11 -13.60 31.27 28.72
N LEU A 12 -13.91 30.31 29.59
CA LEU A 12 -14.00 28.89 29.20
C LEU A 12 -15.14 28.62 28.22
N PHE A 13 -16.28 29.30 28.38
CA PHE A 13 -17.40 29.22 27.45
C PHE A 13 -17.07 29.81 26.08
N CYS A 14 -16.37 30.96 26.03
CA CYS A 14 -15.89 31.55 24.78
C CYS A 14 -14.83 30.69 24.07
N ILE A 15 -13.96 30.01 24.82
CA ILE A 15 -12.97 29.07 24.27
C ILE A 15 -13.67 27.80 23.72
N SER A 16 -14.73 27.31 24.37
CA SER A 16 -15.52 26.17 23.87
C SER A 16 -16.35 26.52 22.62
N LEU A 17 -16.85 27.77 22.52
CA LEU A 17 -17.55 28.28 21.33
C LEU A 17 -16.60 28.51 20.13
N LEU A 18 -15.33 28.83 20.38
CA LEU A 18 -14.28 28.92 19.36
C LEU A 18 -13.82 27.54 18.87
N LEU A 19 -13.87 26.51 19.72
CA LEU A 19 -13.51 25.13 19.37
C LEU A 19 -14.62 24.37 18.62
N THR A 20 -15.89 24.78 18.75
CA THR A 20 -17.04 24.11 18.11
C THR A 20 -17.43 24.69 16.75
N ASN A 21 -16.77 25.75 16.27
CA ASN A 21 -17.04 26.39 14.98
C ASN A 21 -15.97 26.14 13.89
N VAL A 22 -15.29 24.98 13.94
CA VAL A 22 -14.47 24.51 12.81
C VAL A 22 -15.37 23.81 11.78
N VAL A 23 -16.27 24.58 11.17
CA VAL A 23 -16.87 24.22 9.88
C VAL A 23 -16.01 24.85 8.81
N SER A 24 -15.57 24.00 7.87
CA SER A 24 -14.74 24.29 6.71
C SER A 24 -15.07 25.62 6.03
N LYS A 25 -14.28 26.66 6.31
CA LYS A 25 -14.14 27.81 5.41
C LYS A 25 -12.98 27.53 4.46
N ILE A 26 -13.33 27.40 3.19
CA ILE A 26 -12.44 27.39 2.02
C ILE A 26 -11.47 28.55 2.15
N VAL A 27 -10.18 28.27 2.33
CA VAL A 27 -9.11 29.27 2.30
C VAL A 27 -8.63 29.40 0.85
N PRO A 28 -8.69 30.58 0.23
CA PRO A 28 -8.13 30.80 -1.10
C PRO A 28 -6.60 30.62 -1.10
N THR A 29 -6.09 30.08 -2.20
CA THR A 29 -4.74 29.57 -2.39
C THR A 29 -3.63 30.64 -2.35
N GLU A 30 -2.87 30.71 -1.26
CA GLU A 30 -1.49 31.23 -1.28
C GLU A 30 -0.45 30.13 -1.65
N CYS A 31 -0.84 28.85 -1.59
CA CYS A 31 0.05 27.72 -1.88
C CYS A 31 0.43 27.56 -3.36
N SER A 32 -0.28 28.20 -4.29
CA SER A 32 0.09 28.19 -5.72
C SER A 32 1.32 29.07 -6.01
N ASN A 33 1.59 30.08 -5.17
CA ASN A 33 2.74 30.97 -5.33
C ASN A 33 4.05 30.37 -4.80
N PHE A 34 3.99 29.48 -3.81
CA PHE A 34 5.18 28.79 -3.30
C PHE A 34 5.71 27.75 -4.31
N ALA A 35 4.82 27.04 -4.99
CA ALA A 35 5.18 26.11 -6.07
C ALA A 35 5.80 26.84 -7.29
N ARG A 36 5.35 28.07 -7.60
CA ARG A 36 5.98 28.92 -8.63
C ARG A 36 7.36 29.43 -8.23
N LYS A 37 7.66 29.60 -6.95
CA LYS A 37 8.95 30.14 -6.47
C LYS A 37 10.14 29.19 -6.71
N ILE A 38 9.89 27.89 -6.88
CA ILE A 38 10.93 26.88 -7.19
C ILE A 38 11.24 26.82 -8.70
N TYR A 39 10.44 27.45 -9.56
CA TYR A 39 10.65 27.51 -11.00
C TYR A 39 10.67 28.96 -11.52
N LYS A 40 11.86 29.54 -11.59
CA LYS A 40 12.15 30.65 -12.53
C LYS A 40 13.33 30.26 -13.41
N PRO A 41 13.17 30.16 -14.74
CA PRO A 41 14.31 30.22 -15.63
C PRO A 41 14.80 31.68 -15.73
N SER A 42 16.11 31.82 -15.88
CA SER A 42 16.85 33.07 -15.86
C SER A 42 16.57 33.97 -17.08
N LYS A 43 16.57 35.28 -16.80
CA LYS A 43 16.77 36.48 -17.67
C LYS A 43 15.56 37.21 -18.32
N VAL A 44 15.32 38.43 -17.78
CA VAL A 44 15.14 39.80 -18.38
C VAL A 44 14.16 39.96 -19.56
N VAL A 45 13.14 40.84 -19.56
CA VAL A 45 13.13 42.33 -19.60
C VAL A 45 11.83 42.90 -18.99
N GLN A 46 11.94 44.07 -18.34
CA GLN A 46 10.86 44.88 -17.75
C GLN A 46 9.89 45.47 -18.79
N LEU A 47 8.63 45.67 -18.40
CA LEU A 47 7.87 46.89 -18.74
C LEU A 47 6.78 47.11 -17.67
N ASN A 48 6.78 48.34 -17.13
CA ASN A 48 5.89 48.85 -16.09
C ASN A 48 4.46 49.05 -16.62
N PHE A 49 3.44 48.93 -15.77
CA PHE A 49 2.39 49.95 -15.61
C PHE A 49 1.68 49.79 -14.25
N PHE A 50 1.51 50.92 -13.56
CA PHE A 50 0.95 51.08 -12.21
C PHE A 50 -0.60 51.00 -12.17
N PRO A 51 -1.21 50.85 -10.98
CA PRO A 51 -2.60 50.43 -10.77
C PRO A 51 -3.54 51.58 -10.37
N HIS A 52 -4.86 51.35 -10.38
CA HIS A 52 -5.76 51.95 -9.38
C HIS A 52 -7.02 51.09 -9.13
N PRO A 53 -7.60 51.12 -7.91
CA PRO A 53 -8.60 50.17 -7.41
C PRO A 53 -10.00 50.80 -7.28
N LEU A 54 -11.06 49.99 -7.10
CA LEU A 54 -12.33 50.47 -6.56
C LEU A 54 -13.01 49.50 -5.59
N HIS A 55 -13.70 50.15 -4.66
CA HIS A 55 -14.24 49.78 -3.34
C HIS A 55 -15.45 48.82 -3.29
N ASN A 56 -15.60 48.21 -2.11
CA ASN A 56 -16.75 47.52 -1.51
C ASN A 56 -18.10 48.27 -1.54
N LYS A 57 -19.21 47.51 -1.56
CA LYS A 57 -20.29 47.57 -0.52
C LYS A 57 -21.37 46.47 -0.67
N ILE A 58 -21.36 45.57 0.32
CA ILE A 58 -22.45 44.97 1.14
C ILE A 58 -23.92 45.22 0.71
N ASN A 59 -24.74 44.14 0.63
CA ASN A 59 -25.94 43.99 1.48
C ASN A 59 -26.49 42.55 1.56
N SER A 60 -27.00 42.27 2.75
CA SER A 60 -27.56 41.04 3.32
C SER A 60 -28.93 40.67 2.78
N GLU A 61 -29.29 39.38 2.82
CA GLU A 61 -30.41 38.88 3.65
C GLU A 61 -30.47 37.34 3.68
N LYS A 62 -30.79 36.83 4.88
CA LYS A 62 -31.06 35.43 5.19
C LYS A 62 -32.48 35.09 4.76
N ASN A 63 -32.72 33.85 4.32
CA ASN A 63 -33.80 33.03 4.89
C ASN A 63 -33.53 31.54 4.71
N VAL A 64 -33.73 30.83 5.82
CA VAL A 64 -33.56 29.39 6.01
C VAL A 64 -34.89 28.71 5.69
N SER A 65 -34.85 27.58 4.97
CA SER A 65 -35.83 26.51 5.19
C SER A 65 -35.22 25.15 4.91
N GLU A 66 -35.25 24.29 5.93
CA GLU A 66 -34.98 22.86 5.87
C GLU A 66 -36.07 22.14 5.07
N LYS A 67 -35.71 21.12 4.29
CA LYS A 67 -36.60 19.97 4.03
C LYS A 67 -35.85 18.73 3.53
N LEU A 68 -35.67 17.81 4.47
CA LEU A 68 -35.93 16.37 4.39
C LEU A 68 -35.91 15.69 3.01
N TRP A 69 -34.92 14.82 2.84
CA TRP A 69 -34.88 13.78 1.81
C TRP A 69 -35.99 12.74 2.00
N LYS A 70 -36.77 12.50 0.94
CA LYS A 70 -37.52 11.26 0.74
C LYS A 70 -37.05 10.59 -0.54
N SER A 71 -36.67 9.33 -0.40
CA SER A 71 -36.38 8.36 -1.44
C SER A 71 -37.64 8.03 -2.25
N SER A 72 -37.48 7.79 -3.55
CA SER A 72 -38.33 6.84 -4.26
C SER A 72 -37.60 6.25 -5.47
N ASN A 73 -37.66 4.93 -5.55
CA ASN A 73 -37.36 4.10 -6.72
C ASN A 73 -38.35 4.42 -7.84
N LEU A 74 -37.90 4.36 -9.10
CA LEU A 74 -38.77 4.03 -10.24
C LEU A 74 -37.95 3.44 -11.40
N THR A 75 -38.40 2.28 -11.84
CA THR A 75 -37.93 1.50 -12.98
C THR A 75 -38.76 1.82 -14.22
N LYS A 76 -38.14 1.89 -15.41
CA LYS A 76 -38.50 1.16 -16.67
C LYS A 76 -37.96 1.83 -17.96
N ARG A 77 -37.24 1.00 -18.72
CA ARG A 77 -37.24 0.74 -20.19
C ARG A 77 -37.24 1.88 -21.24
N ASN A 78 -36.20 1.77 -22.08
CA ASN A 78 -36.12 1.85 -23.56
C ASN A 78 -36.66 3.08 -24.31
N ASN A 79 -35.78 3.76 -25.06
CA ASN A 79 -35.79 3.65 -26.53
C ASN A 79 -34.51 4.20 -27.19
N CYS A 80 -34.16 3.56 -28.31
CA CYS A 80 -33.06 3.87 -29.20
C CYS A 80 -33.26 5.20 -29.93
N ASN A 81 -32.17 5.88 -30.30
CA ASN A 81 -32.10 6.54 -31.60
C ASN A 81 -30.65 6.64 -32.11
N LEU A 82 -30.48 6.16 -33.34
CA LEU A 82 -29.27 6.26 -34.16
C LEU A 82 -29.14 7.66 -34.77
N GLY A 83 -27.90 8.17 -34.82
CA GLY A 83 -27.54 9.40 -35.54
C GLY A 83 -26.09 9.40 -36.00
N LYS A 84 -25.87 8.90 -37.23
CA LYS A 84 -24.79 9.10 -38.22
C LYS A 84 -23.52 9.86 -37.77
N LYS A 85 -22.35 9.20 -37.70
CA LYS A 85 -21.29 9.11 -38.75
C LYS A 85 -20.80 10.47 -39.31
N GLN A 86 -19.56 10.84 -38.98
CA GLN A 86 -18.61 11.37 -39.95
C GLN A 86 -17.22 10.76 -39.73
N THR A 87 -16.66 10.34 -40.86
CA THR A 87 -15.50 9.48 -41.10
C THR A 87 -14.22 10.29 -41.21
N TYR A 88 -13.13 9.83 -40.59
CA TYR A 88 -11.80 9.86 -41.20
C TYR A 88 -11.07 8.54 -40.92
N SER A 89 -10.68 7.92 -42.04
CA SER A 89 -10.00 6.66 -42.33
C SER A 89 -8.55 6.62 -41.79
N ASN A 90 -8.14 5.60 -41.05
CA ASN A 90 -7.53 4.30 -41.46
C ASN A 90 -5.99 4.29 -41.40
N LEU A 91 -5.48 3.61 -40.37
CA LEU A 91 -4.21 2.86 -40.21
C LEU A 91 -4.24 2.47 -38.70
N ASP A 92 -4.68 1.31 -38.25
CA ASP A 92 -4.40 -0.07 -38.67
C ASP A 92 -5.60 -1.00 -38.40
N LYS A 93 -5.85 -1.95 -39.30
CA LYS A 93 -6.78 -3.08 -39.10
C LYS A 93 -6.00 -4.39 -38.91
N GLY A 94 -6.47 -5.19 -37.95
CA GLY A 94 -6.16 -6.61 -37.75
C GLY A 94 -5.61 -6.86 -36.36
N ILE A 95 -6.35 -7.34 -35.35
CA ILE A 95 -7.34 -8.42 -35.34
C ILE A 95 -8.37 -8.12 -34.23
N ASN A 96 -9.66 -8.08 -34.60
CA ASN A 96 -10.78 -8.06 -33.66
C ASN A 96 -11.06 -9.50 -33.20
N ASN A 97 -10.76 -9.80 -31.94
CA ASN A 97 -11.47 -10.81 -31.17
C ASN A 97 -11.88 -10.13 -29.86
N GLY A 98 -13.19 -10.00 -29.62
CA GLY A 98 -13.73 -9.34 -28.44
C GLY A 98 -13.17 -9.98 -27.16
N ARG A 99 -12.30 -9.26 -26.45
CA ARG A 99 -11.83 -9.52 -25.07
C ARG A 99 -11.04 -8.31 -24.56
N ASN A 100 -11.33 -7.94 -23.31
CA ASN A 100 -10.56 -7.10 -22.38
C ASN A 100 -10.67 -5.57 -22.48
N LEU A 101 -11.59 -5.01 -21.69
CA LEU A 101 -11.54 -3.63 -21.18
C LEU A 101 -10.33 -3.34 -20.26
N HIS A 102 -9.44 -4.32 -20.03
CA HIS A 102 -8.32 -4.27 -19.08
C HIS A 102 -6.95 -3.86 -19.68
N THR A 103 -6.88 -3.38 -20.92
CA THR A 103 -5.60 -3.20 -21.66
C THR A 103 -5.13 -1.76 -21.89
N LYS A 104 -5.73 -0.74 -21.27
CA LYS A 104 -5.19 0.64 -21.30
C LYS A 104 -4.36 0.93 -20.04
N GLY A 105 -3.06 0.69 -20.11
CA GLY A 105 -2.12 0.97 -19.02
C GLY A 105 -0.71 1.29 -19.54
N ASN A 106 0.09 2.02 -18.78
CA ASN A 106 1.42 2.43 -19.20
C ASN A 106 2.54 1.51 -18.67
N VAL A 107 2.89 0.50 -19.46
CA VAL A 107 4.11 -0.29 -19.23
C VAL A 107 5.25 0.29 -20.07
N LEU A 108 6.39 0.58 -19.45
CA LEU A 108 7.53 1.22 -20.10
C LEU A 108 8.69 0.26 -20.32
N CYS A 109 9.21 0.28 -21.55
CA CYS A 109 10.55 -0.21 -21.88
C CYS A 109 11.58 0.94 -21.78
N ASN A 110 12.88 0.60 -21.77
CA ASN A 110 13.95 1.60 -21.66
C ASN A 110 13.88 2.68 -22.77
N LYS A 111 13.52 2.30 -24.01
CA LYS A 111 13.39 3.26 -25.13
C LYS A 111 12.28 4.27 -24.87
N LYS A 112 11.09 3.80 -24.45
CA LYS A 112 9.96 4.67 -24.12
C LYS A 112 10.25 5.57 -22.90
N MET A 113 11.02 5.07 -21.93
CA MET A 113 11.46 5.85 -20.78
C MET A 113 12.39 7.00 -21.20
N LYS A 114 13.36 6.76 -22.09
CA LYS A 114 14.23 7.81 -22.66
C LYS A 114 13.43 8.87 -23.41
N LEU A 115 12.45 8.45 -24.22
CA LEU A 115 11.55 9.37 -24.92
C LEU A 115 10.79 10.29 -23.95
N ILE A 116 10.26 9.74 -22.86
CA ILE A 116 9.54 10.55 -21.85
C ILE A 116 10.47 11.60 -21.21
N ILE A 117 11.70 11.23 -20.88
CA ILE A 117 12.70 12.17 -20.33
C ILE A 117 12.97 13.32 -21.31
N GLN A 118 13.13 13.00 -22.59
CA GLN A 118 13.32 14.00 -23.65
C GLN A 118 12.08 14.90 -23.82
N LEU A 119 10.88 14.33 -23.84
CA LEU A 119 9.62 15.09 -23.99
C LEU A 119 9.39 16.09 -22.85
N LEU A 120 9.76 15.70 -21.63
CA LEU A 120 9.69 16.54 -20.44
C LEU A 120 10.85 17.54 -20.34
N ASN A 121 11.84 17.47 -21.24
CA ASN A 121 13.06 18.27 -21.20
C ASN A 121 13.74 18.27 -19.82
N LYS A 122 13.81 17.10 -19.17
CA LYS A 122 14.41 16.92 -17.84
C LYS A 122 15.70 16.11 -17.93
N ALA A 123 16.66 16.41 -17.05
CA ALA A 123 17.87 15.59 -16.90
C ALA A 123 17.59 14.19 -16.32
N LYS A 124 16.51 14.06 -15.53
CA LYS A 124 16.05 12.81 -14.91
C LYS A 124 14.53 12.73 -14.91
N LEU A 125 14.00 11.50 -14.88
CA LEU A 125 12.55 11.21 -14.89
C LEU A 125 11.82 11.55 -13.58
N TYR A 126 12.46 12.15 -12.58
CA TYR A 126 11.85 12.31 -11.26
C TYR A 126 12.38 13.49 -10.47
N ASP A 127 11.48 14.10 -9.73
CA ASP A 127 11.79 15.14 -8.74
C ASP A 127 11.99 14.47 -7.36
N PHE A 128 11.23 13.41 -7.06
CA PHE A 128 11.30 12.66 -5.81
C PHE A 128 11.50 11.15 -6.06
N LYS A 129 12.26 10.50 -5.17
CA LYS A 129 12.46 9.04 -5.16
C LYS A 129 12.17 8.50 -3.75
N PHE A 130 11.35 7.45 -3.67
CA PHE A 130 11.01 6.76 -2.44
C PHE A 130 11.28 5.26 -2.58
N PHE A 131 11.68 4.64 -1.48
CA PHE A 131 11.68 3.19 -1.33
C PHE A 131 10.37 2.76 -0.65
N SER A 132 9.63 1.86 -1.28
CA SER A 132 8.38 1.32 -0.75
C SER A 132 8.63 -0.09 -0.19
N PRO A 133 8.84 -0.27 1.13
CA PRO A 133 9.18 -1.57 1.70
C PRO A 133 8.04 -2.59 1.60
N ALA A 134 8.39 -3.86 1.62
CA ALA A 134 7.49 -4.97 1.92
C ALA A 134 7.29 -5.09 3.44
N LYS A 135 6.29 -5.87 3.83
CA LYS A 135 6.08 -6.33 5.21
C LYS A 135 6.01 -7.85 5.28
N ILE A 136 6.25 -8.38 6.47
CA ILE A 136 5.87 -9.73 6.86
C ILE A 136 4.93 -9.68 8.06
N ASN A 137 4.12 -10.73 8.23
CA ASN A 137 3.28 -10.92 9.41
C ASN A 137 3.99 -11.92 10.31
N LEU A 138 4.46 -11.47 11.49
CA LEU A 138 5.08 -12.36 12.48
C LEU A 138 4.02 -13.29 13.05
N PHE A 139 2.81 -12.76 13.28
CA PHE A 139 1.61 -13.57 13.34
C PHE A 139 0.43 -12.87 12.66
N LEU A 140 -0.59 -13.63 12.26
CA LEU A 140 -1.89 -13.16 11.77
C LEU A 140 -2.98 -14.07 12.30
N ARG A 141 -3.88 -13.48 13.08
CA ARG A 141 -4.98 -14.13 13.78
C ARG A 141 -6.32 -13.64 13.26
N LEU A 142 -7.23 -14.57 12.96
CA LEU A 142 -8.62 -14.26 12.62
C LEU A 142 -9.46 -14.31 13.89
N LYS A 143 -10.05 -13.19 14.29
CA LYS A 143 -10.86 -13.09 15.51
C LYS A 143 -12.33 -13.38 15.26
N GLU A 144 -12.87 -12.77 14.21
CA GLU A 144 -14.29 -12.84 13.90
C GLU A 144 -14.53 -12.50 12.43
N LYS A 145 -15.51 -13.18 11.82
CA LYS A 145 -16.04 -12.82 10.52
C LYS A 145 -17.16 -11.79 10.70
N LYS A 146 -16.92 -10.56 10.26
CA LYS A 146 -17.95 -9.51 10.18
C LYS A 146 -18.54 -9.48 8.77
N GLU A 147 -19.66 -8.81 8.61
CA GLU A 147 -20.40 -8.74 7.34
C GLU A 147 -19.53 -8.23 6.17
N THR A 148 -18.73 -7.19 6.41
CA THR A 148 -17.94 -6.53 5.35
C THR A 148 -16.44 -6.79 5.43
N TYR A 149 -15.97 -7.56 6.42
CA TYR A 149 -14.55 -7.89 6.62
C TYR A 149 -14.30 -8.95 7.68
N ASN A 150 -13.05 -9.39 7.79
CA ASN A 150 -12.59 -10.22 8.89
C ASN A 150 -11.84 -9.36 9.90
N GLU A 151 -12.30 -9.37 11.14
CA GLU A 151 -11.63 -8.76 12.28
C GLU A 151 -10.38 -9.58 12.59
N ILE A 152 -9.20 -8.94 12.52
CA ILE A 152 -7.90 -9.60 12.69
C ILE A 152 -7.08 -8.99 13.83
N SER A 153 -6.10 -9.76 14.31
CA SER A 153 -4.96 -9.28 15.09
C SER A 153 -3.69 -9.73 14.41
N THR A 154 -2.76 -8.81 14.14
CA THR A 154 -1.53 -9.17 13.44
C THR A 154 -0.37 -8.30 13.87
N LEU A 155 0.77 -8.93 14.13
CA LEU A 155 2.03 -8.23 14.34
C LEU A 155 2.78 -8.20 13.01
N MET A 156 3.03 -6.99 12.51
CA MET A 156 3.70 -6.78 11.22
C MET A 156 5.07 -6.16 11.42
N HIS A 157 6.02 -6.59 10.59
CA HIS A 157 7.34 -5.97 10.51
C HIS A 157 7.72 -5.69 9.05
N SER A 158 8.21 -4.49 8.77
CA SER A 158 8.69 -4.11 7.45
C SER A 158 10.08 -4.70 7.22
N ILE A 159 10.41 -4.98 5.95
CA ILE A 159 11.69 -5.55 5.54
C ILE A 159 12.34 -4.72 4.43
N ASN A 160 13.64 -4.89 4.22
CA ASN A 160 14.41 -4.17 3.20
C ASN A 160 14.23 -4.68 1.76
N LEU A 161 13.27 -5.58 1.51
CA LEU A 161 12.72 -5.81 0.18
C LEU A 161 11.68 -4.74 -0.11
N GLY A 162 11.69 -4.11 -1.28
CA GLY A 162 10.76 -3.02 -1.57
C GLY A 162 10.80 -2.60 -3.03
N ASP A 163 9.82 -1.83 -3.48
CA ASP A 163 9.84 -1.22 -4.81
C ASP A 163 10.54 0.15 -4.78
N ASP A 164 11.01 0.64 -5.93
CA ASP A 164 11.39 2.05 -6.06
C ASP A 164 10.26 2.80 -6.73
N LEU A 165 9.86 3.91 -6.11
CA LEU A 165 8.82 4.80 -6.58
C LEU A 165 9.42 6.17 -6.91
N PHE A 166 9.12 6.67 -8.10
CA PHE A 166 9.66 7.91 -8.64
C PHE A 166 8.49 8.84 -8.99
N ILE A 167 8.54 10.08 -8.54
CA ILE A 167 7.45 11.04 -8.74
C ILE A 167 7.99 12.29 -9.43
N THR A 168 7.30 12.71 -10.49
CA THR A 168 7.51 13.98 -11.19
C THR A 168 6.28 14.85 -11.06
N VAL A 169 6.46 16.11 -10.71
CA VAL A 169 5.42 17.14 -10.79
C VAL A 169 5.35 17.67 -12.22
N LEU A 170 4.14 17.70 -12.79
CA LEU A 170 3.91 18.03 -14.20
C LEU A 170 3.22 19.38 -14.34
N SER A 171 3.80 20.25 -15.17
CA SER A 171 3.13 21.46 -15.64
C SER A 171 1.95 21.12 -16.58
N ARG A 172 1.06 22.08 -16.84
CA ARG A 172 -0.03 21.88 -17.83
C ARG A 172 0.52 21.53 -19.22
N GLU A 173 1.69 22.05 -19.59
CA GLU A 173 2.33 21.73 -20.87
C GLU A 173 2.89 20.30 -20.88
N ASP A 174 3.58 19.90 -19.82
CA ASP A 174 4.07 18.51 -19.66
C ASP A 174 2.92 17.51 -19.76
N GLN A 175 1.79 17.81 -19.10
CA GLN A 175 0.59 16.98 -19.17
C GLN A 175 0.06 16.85 -20.59
N LYS A 176 0.02 17.93 -21.37
CA LYS A 176 -0.38 17.88 -22.79
C LYS A 176 0.56 17.00 -23.59
N ARG A 177 1.88 17.21 -23.47
CA ARG A 177 2.91 16.41 -24.15
C ARG A 177 2.80 14.92 -23.80
N LEU A 178 2.62 14.58 -22.51
CA LEU A 178 2.50 13.20 -22.06
C LEU A 178 1.22 12.51 -22.52
N LYS A 179 0.09 13.22 -22.66
CA LYS A 179 -1.18 12.63 -23.17
C LYS A 179 -1.05 12.03 -24.57
N HIS A 180 -0.07 12.45 -25.37
CA HIS A 180 0.20 11.87 -26.69
C HIS A 180 0.89 10.50 -26.63
N VAL A 181 1.53 10.15 -25.50
CA VAL A 181 2.36 8.94 -25.36
C VAL A 181 1.97 8.02 -24.20
N LEU A 182 1.21 8.54 -23.23
CA LEU A 182 0.74 7.85 -22.04
C LEU A 182 -0.77 8.05 -21.86
N TYR A 183 -1.42 7.03 -21.32
CA TYR A 183 -2.81 7.09 -20.88
C TYR A 183 -2.86 7.69 -19.46
N PRO A 184 -3.59 8.78 -19.22
CA PRO A 184 -3.82 9.29 -17.88
C PRO A 184 -4.77 8.37 -17.10
N CYS A 185 -4.61 8.32 -15.78
CA CYS A 185 -5.53 7.70 -14.83
C CYS A 185 -6.78 8.57 -14.65
N THR A 186 -7.83 8.09 -13.96
CA THR A 186 -9.03 8.93 -13.77
C THR A 186 -8.80 10.15 -12.87
N SER A 187 -7.75 10.14 -12.03
CA SER A 187 -7.31 11.35 -11.31
C SER A 187 -6.69 12.42 -12.24
N GLY A 188 -6.41 12.07 -13.50
CA GLY A 188 -5.67 12.87 -14.47
C GLY A 188 -4.15 12.79 -14.33
N ASP A 189 -3.64 12.08 -13.30
CA ASP A 189 -2.23 11.76 -13.14
C ASP A 189 -1.79 10.64 -14.09
N PHE A 190 -0.49 10.39 -14.18
CA PHE A 190 0.05 9.31 -15.00
C PHE A 190 0.73 8.27 -14.11
N LEU A 191 0.32 7.02 -14.23
CA LEU A 191 0.98 5.89 -13.58
C LEU A 191 1.72 5.07 -14.62
N THR A 192 3.00 4.79 -14.38
CA THR A 192 3.82 3.94 -15.24
C THR A 192 4.57 2.89 -14.45
N ILE A 193 4.79 1.73 -15.05
CA ILE A 193 5.57 0.63 -14.47
C ILE A 193 6.65 0.19 -15.44
N ARG A 194 7.87 -0.06 -14.92
CA ARG A 194 8.93 -0.66 -15.72
C ARG A 194 8.67 -2.15 -15.92
N LYS A 195 8.73 -2.63 -17.17
CA LYS A 195 8.67 -4.07 -17.46
C LYS A 195 9.96 -4.73 -16.97
N ASN A 196 9.84 -5.75 -16.12
CA ASN A 196 11.00 -6.48 -15.63
C ASN A 196 11.47 -7.48 -16.70
N LYS A 197 12.71 -7.37 -17.18
CA LYS A 197 13.21 -8.15 -18.33
C LYS A 197 13.41 -9.63 -18.02
N ASP A 198 13.56 -9.99 -16.75
CA ASP A 198 13.85 -11.38 -16.36
C ASP A 198 12.60 -12.27 -16.43
N TYR A 199 11.40 -11.68 -16.31
CA TYR A 199 10.13 -12.42 -16.42
C TYR A 199 9.77 -12.83 -17.86
N ASP A 200 10.17 -12.04 -18.87
CA ASP A 200 9.85 -12.37 -20.28
C ASP A 200 10.77 -13.47 -20.85
N ARG A 201 12.02 -13.59 -20.38
CA ARG A 201 12.95 -14.64 -20.84
C ARG A 201 12.49 -16.03 -20.41
N GLU A 202 11.80 -16.15 -19.27
CA GLU A 202 11.41 -17.43 -18.67
C GLU A 202 10.09 -18.03 -19.21
N HIS A 203 9.34 -17.29 -20.04
CA HIS A 203 8.06 -17.73 -20.59
C HIS A 203 8.09 -18.15 -22.06
N ASN A 204 9.21 -17.92 -22.77
CA ASN A 204 9.40 -18.46 -24.11
C ASN A 204 9.76 -19.97 -24.10
N ASP A 205 10.15 -20.51 -22.95
CA ASP A 205 10.39 -21.94 -22.74
C ASP A 205 9.20 -22.61 -22.05
N LYS A 206 8.23 -23.10 -22.86
CA LYS A 206 7.41 -24.32 -22.70
C LYS A 206 5.98 -24.14 -23.22
N LYS A 207 5.75 -24.68 -24.43
CA LYS A 207 4.48 -25.31 -24.82
C LYS A 207 4.36 -26.63 -24.06
N SER A 208 3.53 -26.70 -23.01
CA SER A 208 2.95 -27.98 -22.58
C SER A 208 1.69 -27.76 -21.74
N CYS A 209 0.61 -28.40 -22.17
CA CYS A 209 -0.75 -28.33 -21.68
C CYS A 209 -0.91 -28.73 -20.22
N GLN A 210 -1.81 -28.04 -19.50
CA GLN A 210 -2.89 -28.64 -18.70
C GLN A 210 -3.93 -27.57 -18.34
N THR A 211 -5.19 -27.95 -18.50
CA THR A 211 -6.39 -27.12 -18.36
C THR A 211 -6.82 -27.05 -16.90
N TYR A 212 -6.34 -26.05 -16.18
CA TYR A 212 -7.02 -25.50 -15.01
C TYR A 212 -7.74 -24.22 -15.44
N GLU A 213 -8.94 -23.96 -14.92
CA GLU A 213 -9.75 -22.81 -15.28
C GLU A 213 -8.94 -21.52 -15.27
N LYS A 214 -8.71 -21.01 -16.49
CA LYS A 214 -7.67 -20.06 -16.88
C LYS A 214 -7.85 -18.62 -16.38
N LYS A 215 -8.73 -18.35 -15.41
CA LYS A 215 -9.07 -16.96 -15.03
C LYS A 215 -8.14 -16.35 -13.98
N ASP A 216 -7.63 -17.13 -13.03
CA ASP A 216 -6.89 -16.54 -11.89
C ASP A 216 -5.35 -16.55 -12.04
N ILE A 217 -4.81 -17.45 -12.86
CA ILE A 217 -3.35 -17.59 -13.06
C ILE A 217 -2.77 -16.43 -13.92
N HIS A 218 -3.61 -15.74 -14.70
CA HIS A 218 -3.18 -14.62 -15.56
C HIS A 218 -2.96 -13.27 -14.83
N TYR A 219 -3.25 -13.17 -13.52
CA TYR A 219 -3.14 -11.92 -12.76
C TYR A 219 -1.73 -11.60 -12.24
N TYR A 220 -0.85 -12.61 -12.10
CA TYR A 220 0.47 -12.42 -11.48
C TYR A 220 1.38 -11.46 -12.27
N ASN A 221 1.16 -11.34 -13.58
CA ASN A 221 2.00 -10.56 -14.49
C ASN A 221 1.42 -9.20 -14.90
N ASN A 222 0.20 -8.86 -14.47
CA ASN A 222 -0.47 -7.62 -14.85
C ASN A 222 -0.73 -6.74 -13.63
N TYR A 223 0.24 -5.87 -13.32
CA TYR A 223 0.05 -4.81 -12.34
C TYR A 223 -1.18 -3.99 -12.72
N PRO A 224 -2.13 -3.75 -11.79
CA PRO A 224 -3.31 -2.96 -12.13
C PRO A 224 -2.84 -1.56 -12.49
N LEU A 225 -3.04 -1.17 -13.75
CA LEU A 225 -2.78 0.18 -14.25
C LEU A 225 -4.09 0.97 -14.42
N ASN A 226 -5.13 0.50 -13.72
CA ASN A 226 -6.48 1.03 -13.69
C ASN A 226 -6.83 1.49 -12.26
N GLU A 227 -8.10 1.82 -12.04
CA GLU A 227 -8.64 2.31 -10.76
C GLU A 227 -8.52 1.34 -9.58
N ASP A 228 -8.19 0.06 -9.82
CA ASP A 228 -7.92 -0.88 -8.73
C ASP A 228 -6.56 -0.62 -8.07
N ASN A 229 -5.66 0.12 -8.74
CA ASN A 229 -4.36 0.47 -8.22
C ASN A 229 -4.45 1.40 -7.00
N ILE A 230 -3.76 1.04 -5.92
CA ILE A 230 -3.78 1.80 -4.66
C ILE A 230 -3.20 3.21 -4.83
N ILE A 231 -2.20 3.43 -5.69
CA ILE A 231 -1.68 4.78 -5.96
C ILE A 231 -2.76 5.66 -6.58
N ILE A 232 -3.48 5.11 -7.57
CA ILE A 232 -4.55 5.85 -8.25
C ILE A 232 -5.67 6.16 -7.25
N LYS A 233 -6.05 5.19 -6.41
CA LYS A 233 -7.00 5.41 -5.30
C LYS A 233 -6.56 6.52 -4.35
N VAL A 234 -5.30 6.55 -3.95
CA VAL A 234 -4.74 7.61 -3.09
C VAL A 234 -4.86 8.97 -3.78
N LEU A 235 -4.31 9.12 -4.99
CA LEU A 235 -4.30 10.39 -5.71
C LEU A 235 -5.72 10.92 -5.96
N LYS A 236 -6.62 10.05 -6.43
CA LYS A 236 -8.01 10.38 -6.71
C LYS A 236 -8.75 10.83 -5.46
N ARG A 237 -8.79 9.97 -4.42
CA ARG A 237 -9.52 10.30 -3.19
C ARG A 237 -8.94 11.48 -2.45
N TYR A 238 -7.61 11.64 -2.46
CA TYR A 238 -6.97 12.78 -1.82
C TYR A 238 -7.46 14.09 -2.44
N ARG A 239 -7.65 14.14 -3.77
CA ARG A 239 -8.23 15.31 -4.44
C ARG A 239 -9.71 15.48 -4.14
N GLU A 240 -10.49 14.41 -4.28
CA GLU A 240 -11.95 14.43 -4.11
C GLU A 240 -12.35 14.80 -2.67
N GLU A 241 -11.80 14.12 -1.66
CA GLU A 241 -12.18 14.32 -0.25
C GLU A 241 -11.70 15.67 0.31
N LEU A 242 -10.65 16.27 -0.28
CA LEU A 242 -10.08 17.55 0.16
C LEU A 242 -10.44 18.72 -0.76
N GLY A 243 -11.29 18.50 -1.78
CA GLY A 243 -11.76 19.55 -2.69
C GLY A 243 -10.64 20.21 -3.53
N ILE A 244 -9.59 19.46 -3.88
CA ILE A 244 -8.42 19.99 -4.60
C ILE A 244 -8.71 20.04 -6.10
N ASN A 245 -9.04 21.24 -6.59
CA ASN A 245 -9.43 21.51 -7.99
C ASN A 245 -8.31 22.16 -8.83
N ASP A 246 -7.04 22.00 -8.45
CA ASP A 246 -5.92 22.51 -9.23
C ASP A 246 -5.63 21.67 -10.49
N ASP A 247 -4.83 22.23 -11.40
CA ASP A 247 -4.37 21.53 -12.60
C ASP A 247 -3.02 20.84 -12.43
N ILE A 248 -2.52 20.71 -11.22
CA ILE A 248 -1.24 20.06 -11.00
C ILE A 248 -1.45 18.56 -11.14
N ARG A 249 -0.58 17.85 -11.85
CA ARG A 249 -0.62 16.39 -11.97
C ARG A 249 0.76 15.79 -11.75
N PHE A 250 0.79 14.50 -11.46
CA PHE A 250 2.00 13.75 -11.19
C PHE A 250 2.21 12.64 -12.21
N LEU A 251 3.46 12.41 -12.59
CA LEU A 251 3.89 11.16 -13.21
C LEU A 251 4.52 10.31 -12.12
N VAL A 252 3.86 9.22 -11.77
CA VAL A 252 4.37 8.19 -10.84
C VAL A 252 4.93 7.03 -11.66
N HIS A 253 6.22 6.78 -11.51
CA HIS A 253 6.92 5.66 -12.14
C HIS A 253 7.38 4.65 -11.09
N ILE A 254 7.14 3.37 -11.34
CA ILE A 254 7.49 2.29 -10.39
C ILE A 254 8.46 1.29 -11.03
N ASN A 255 9.54 1.00 -10.31
CA ASN A 255 10.34 -0.21 -10.52
C ASN A 255 9.91 -1.27 -9.50
N LYS A 256 9.11 -2.23 -9.96
CA LYS A 256 8.58 -3.31 -9.13
C LYS A 256 9.63 -4.40 -8.88
N ARG A 257 9.85 -4.72 -7.61
CA ARG A 257 10.58 -5.91 -7.15
C ARG A 257 9.67 -6.88 -6.40
N ILE A 258 8.64 -6.36 -5.72
CA ILE A 258 7.63 -7.16 -5.02
C ILE A 258 6.57 -7.63 -6.03
N PRO A 259 6.37 -8.95 -6.23
CA PRO A 259 5.30 -9.45 -7.08
C PRO A 259 3.91 -9.09 -6.55
N ILE A 260 2.93 -9.01 -7.44
CA ILE A 260 1.54 -8.75 -7.05
C ILE A 260 1.00 -10.01 -6.37
N PHE A 261 0.05 -9.86 -5.44
CA PHE A 261 -0.60 -10.99 -4.76
C PHE A 261 0.38 -11.94 -4.04
N SER A 262 1.48 -11.37 -3.55
CA SER A 262 2.55 -12.08 -2.84
C SER A 262 2.38 -12.09 -1.32
N GLY A 263 1.38 -11.39 -0.78
CA GLY A 263 1.09 -11.37 0.66
C GLY A 263 1.92 -10.37 1.48
N VAL A 264 2.91 -9.72 0.87
CA VAL A 264 3.88 -8.83 1.57
C VAL A 264 3.58 -7.32 1.42
N GLY A 265 2.37 -6.95 0.97
CA GLY A 265 1.87 -5.56 1.05
C GLY A 265 2.46 -4.55 0.05
N GLY A 266 3.08 -4.97 -1.06
CA GLY A 266 3.78 -4.06 -1.98
C GLY A 266 2.92 -2.92 -2.54
N GLY A 267 1.70 -3.20 -2.99
CA GLY A 267 0.79 -2.15 -3.51
C GLY A 267 0.40 -1.12 -2.45
N SER A 268 0.13 -1.57 -1.22
CA SER A 268 -0.17 -0.72 -0.08
C SER A 268 1.02 0.18 0.25
N SER A 269 2.23 -0.36 0.26
CA SER A 269 3.46 0.41 0.47
C SER A 269 3.69 1.48 -0.60
N ASN A 270 3.40 1.18 -1.87
CA ASN A 270 3.48 2.18 -2.94
C ASN A 270 2.47 3.31 -2.73
N GLY A 271 1.23 2.98 -2.36
CA GLY A 271 0.20 3.96 -2.00
C GLY A 271 0.61 4.84 -0.82
N ALA A 272 1.13 4.25 0.25
CA ALA A 272 1.61 4.98 1.42
C ALA A 272 2.79 5.90 1.09
N SER A 273 3.65 5.51 0.15
CA SER A 273 4.77 6.34 -0.33
C SER A 273 4.27 7.58 -1.08
N VAL A 274 3.23 7.42 -1.91
CA VAL A 274 2.58 8.55 -2.60
C VAL A 274 1.85 9.45 -1.61
N PHE A 275 1.14 8.88 -0.63
CA PHE A 275 0.51 9.66 0.43
C PHE A 275 1.54 10.46 1.24
N TYR A 276 2.65 9.84 1.63
CA TYR A 276 3.76 10.53 2.31
C TYR A 276 4.31 11.67 1.46
N PHE A 277 4.46 11.49 0.15
CA PHE A 277 4.86 12.56 -0.76
C PHE A 277 3.90 13.76 -0.71
N LEU A 278 2.59 13.51 -0.85
CA LEU A 278 1.56 14.55 -0.81
C LEU A 278 1.57 15.30 0.53
N GLU A 279 1.65 14.58 1.63
CA GLU A 279 1.59 15.14 2.99
C GLU A 279 2.91 15.76 3.47
N LYS A 280 4.07 15.32 2.98
CA LYS A 280 5.36 15.85 3.43
C LYS A 280 5.87 16.99 2.55
N TYR A 281 5.68 16.90 1.24
CA TYR A 281 6.37 17.76 0.28
C TYR A 281 5.45 18.64 -0.55
N PHE A 282 4.18 18.25 -0.73
CA PHE A 282 3.33 18.91 -1.71
C PHE A 282 2.18 19.70 -1.09
N TYR A 283 1.14 19.03 -0.61
CA TYR A 283 -0.12 19.65 -0.18
C TYR A 283 -0.20 19.91 1.32
N LYS A 284 0.19 18.93 2.16
CA LYS A 284 0.16 19.05 3.65
C LYS A 284 -1.23 19.39 4.22
N TYR A 285 -2.31 18.89 3.62
CA TYR A 285 -3.67 19.24 4.06
C TYR A 285 -4.09 18.56 5.36
N LEU A 286 -3.69 17.30 5.60
CA LEU A 286 -4.11 16.55 6.77
C LEU A 286 -3.22 16.89 7.97
N LYS A 287 -3.72 17.77 8.84
CA LYS A 287 -2.91 18.36 9.93
C LYS A 287 -2.60 17.40 11.08
N SER A 288 -3.46 16.44 11.37
CA SER A 288 -3.31 15.52 12.50
C SER A 288 -3.02 14.08 12.05
N ASN A 289 -2.44 13.27 12.92
CA ASN A 289 -2.17 11.86 12.65
C ASN A 289 -3.47 11.05 12.55
N GLU A 290 -4.49 11.43 13.32
CA GLU A 290 -5.83 10.83 13.28
C GLU A 290 -6.47 11.04 11.92
N LEU A 291 -6.44 12.27 11.38
CA LEU A 291 -6.98 12.55 10.04
C LEU A 291 -6.26 11.77 8.93
N LYS A 292 -4.94 11.66 9.03
CA LYS A 292 -4.13 10.84 8.11
C LYS A 292 -4.53 9.38 8.17
N HIS A 293 -4.71 8.86 9.39
CA HIS A 293 -5.10 7.48 9.62
C HIS A 293 -6.52 7.19 9.10
N GLU A 294 -7.49 8.07 9.36
CA GLU A 294 -8.85 7.92 8.85
C GLU A 294 -8.92 7.99 7.32
N PHE A 295 -8.10 8.82 6.68
CA PHE A 295 -7.97 8.82 5.22
C PHE A 295 -7.44 7.47 4.71
N LEU A 296 -6.33 7.00 5.28
CA LEU A 296 -5.65 5.78 4.85
C LEU A 296 -6.49 4.51 5.08
N LYS A 297 -7.25 4.45 6.18
CA LYS A 297 -8.19 3.36 6.48
C LYS A 297 -9.19 3.10 5.35
N LYS A 298 -9.62 4.14 4.63
CA LYS A 298 -10.56 4.00 3.52
C LYS A 298 -9.89 3.37 2.29
N ILE A 299 -8.58 3.57 2.11
CA ILE A 299 -7.85 3.20 0.89
C ILE A 299 -7.56 1.69 0.83
N GLY A 300 -7.11 1.10 1.93
CA GLY A 300 -6.77 -0.32 2.00
C GLY A 300 -6.41 -0.77 3.42
N SER A 301 -6.39 -2.09 3.66
CA SER A 301 -6.08 -2.65 4.98
C SER A 301 -4.66 -2.31 5.44
N ASP A 302 -3.67 -2.64 4.61
CA ASP A 302 -2.27 -2.65 5.02
C ASP A 302 -1.59 -1.28 4.83
N ILE A 303 -2.27 -0.29 4.24
CA ILE A 303 -1.64 0.99 3.89
C ILE A 303 -1.26 1.80 5.14
N SER A 304 -2.09 1.77 6.18
CA SER A 304 -1.82 2.43 7.46
C SER A 304 -0.58 1.87 8.16
N PHE A 305 -0.29 0.58 8.00
CA PHE A 305 0.92 -0.01 8.59
C PHE A 305 2.19 0.71 8.12
N PHE A 306 2.26 1.09 6.85
CA PHE A 306 3.46 1.74 6.29
C PHE A 306 3.68 3.17 6.80
N THR A 307 2.73 3.78 7.52
CA THR A 307 3.00 5.05 8.21
C THR A 307 3.69 4.89 9.56
N SER A 308 3.68 3.68 10.15
CA SER A 308 4.34 3.34 11.42
C SER A 308 5.88 3.36 11.33
N SER A 309 6.56 3.13 12.45
CA SER A 309 8.01 2.93 12.52
C SER A 309 8.53 1.71 11.75
N GLY A 310 7.66 0.82 11.27
CA GLY A 310 8.02 -0.42 10.57
C GLY A 310 7.89 -1.67 11.44
N PHE A 311 7.50 -1.53 12.71
CA PHE A 311 7.11 -2.64 13.58
C PHE A 311 5.85 -2.22 14.32
N ALA A 312 4.74 -2.93 14.11
CA ALA A 312 3.45 -2.50 14.63
C ALA A 312 2.48 -3.66 14.85
N TYR A 313 1.65 -3.51 15.87
CA TYR A 313 0.50 -4.38 16.11
C TYR A 313 -0.73 -3.77 15.44
N CYS A 314 -1.40 -4.55 14.60
CA CYS A 314 -2.53 -4.08 13.80
C CYS A 314 -3.80 -4.88 14.10
N THR A 315 -4.94 -4.19 14.15
CA THR A 315 -6.27 -4.78 14.40
C THR A 315 -7.30 -4.36 13.34
N GLU A 316 -8.57 -4.70 13.53
CA GLU A 316 -9.67 -4.42 12.61
C GLU A 316 -9.46 -5.14 11.28
N LYS A 317 -9.32 -4.42 10.17
CA LYS A 317 -8.96 -5.02 8.87
C LYS A 317 -7.43 -5.16 8.69
N GLY A 318 -6.65 -4.80 9.71
CA GLY A 318 -5.20 -4.53 9.61
C GLY A 318 -4.87 -3.03 9.48
N ASN A 319 -5.89 -2.17 9.54
CA ASN A 319 -5.80 -0.73 9.28
C ASN A 319 -5.78 0.14 10.54
N TYR A 320 -6.08 -0.40 11.72
CA TYR A 320 -5.82 0.25 13.00
C TYR A 320 -4.45 -0.14 13.50
N VAL A 321 -3.56 0.83 13.73
CA VAL A 321 -2.13 0.59 13.95
C VAL A 321 -1.71 1.10 15.34
N ILE A 322 -1.18 0.18 16.15
CA ILE A 322 -0.43 0.49 17.38
C ILE A 322 1.05 0.38 17.02
N ASP A 323 1.70 1.53 16.86
CA ASP A 323 3.12 1.60 16.49
C ASP A 323 4.00 1.16 17.65
N LEU A 324 4.91 0.22 17.39
CA LEU A 324 5.84 -0.34 18.38
C LEU A 324 7.24 0.27 18.22
N GLY A 325 7.30 1.54 17.80
CA GLY A 325 8.52 2.36 17.63
C GLY A 325 9.56 2.24 18.74
N ASN A 326 9.09 2.12 19.99
CA ASN A 326 9.95 2.09 21.17
C ASN A 326 10.26 0.66 21.66
N ALA A 327 9.66 -0.36 21.05
CA ALA A 327 9.96 -1.75 21.36
C ALA A 327 11.13 -2.27 20.52
N GLN A 328 11.90 -3.19 21.09
CA GLN A 328 12.85 -4.03 20.36
C GLN A 328 12.20 -5.38 20.08
N ALA A 329 12.29 -5.83 18.83
CA ALA A 329 11.82 -7.15 18.45
C ALA A 329 12.87 -8.21 18.79
N THR A 330 12.48 -9.31 19.43
CA THR A 330 13.37 -10.44 19.79
C THR A 330 14.10 -11.05 18.60
N ILE A 331 13.57 -10.85 17.40
CA ILE A 331 14.07 -11.41 16.15
C ILE A 331 14.94 -10.44 15.34
N SER A 332 15.23 -9.25 15.86
CA SER A 332 15.91 -8.18 15.09
C SER A 332 17.28 -8.58 14.51
N GLU A 333 17.97 -9.54 15.13
CA GLU A 333 19.30 -10.02 14.71
C GLU A 333 19.25 -11.30 13.87
N LYS A 334 18.05 -11.85 13.65
CA LYS A 334 17.88 -13.07 12.85
C LYS A 334 17.82 -12.74 11.37
N ARG A 335 18.38 -13.62 10.53
CA ARG A 335 18.32 -13.48 9.07
C ARG A 335 16.99 -14.04 8.56
N ILE A 336 16.43 -13.36 7.55
CA ILE A 336 15.13 -13.74 6.97
C ILE A 336 15.32 -14.11 5.51
N TYR A 337 14.83 -15.29 5.13
CA TYR A 337 14.70 -15.65 3.72
C TYR A 337 13.24 -15.56 3.31
N LEU A 338 12.93 -14.75 2.30
CA LEU A 338 11.60 -14.68 1.70
C LEU A 338 11.58 -15.54 0.43
N PHE A 339 10.76 -16.58 0.43
CA PHE A 339 10.52 -17.49 -0.68
C PHE A 339 9.25 -17.06 -1.42
N GLN A 340 9.43 -16.55 -2.64
CA GLN A 340 8.34 -16.13 -3.51
C GLN A 340 8.09 -17.19 -4.57
N VAL A 341 6.89 -17.76 -4.60
CA VAL A 341 6.44 -18.59 -5.72
C VAL A 341 5.89 -17.70 -6.84
N ASN A 342 6.06 -18.13 -8.09
CA ASN A 342 5.53 -17.43 -9.27
C ASN A 342 4.02 -17.65 -9.49
N GLU A 343 3.23 -17.59 -8.41
CA GLU A 343 1.76 -17.68 -8.42
C GLU A 343 1.21 -16.72 -7.38
N GLY A 344 0.14 -15.99 -7.72
CA GLY A 344 -0.47 -15.00 -6.84
C GLY A 344 -1.70 -15.55 -6.16
N LEU A 345 -1.93 -15.14 -4.91
CA LEU A 345 -3.18 -15.42 -4.20
C LEU A 345 -3.94 -14.11 -3.96
N SER A 346 -5.17 -14.05 -4.49
CA SER A 346 -6.11 -12.99 -4.16
C SER A 346 -6.45 -13.08 -2.68
N SER A 347 -6.24 -12.00 -1.92
CA SER A 347 -6.62 -11.97 -0.50
C SER A 347 -8.10 -12.33 -0.31
N LYS A 348 -8.98 -11.82 -1.19
CA LYS A 348 -10.42 -12.11 -1.16
C LYS A 348 -10.68 -13.63 -1.19
N SER A 349 -10.12 -14.33 -2.17
CA SER A 349 -10.31 -15.78 -2.32
C SER A 349 -9.80 -16.57 -1.11
N VAL A 350 -8.65 -16.17 -0.55
CA VAL A 350 -8.09 -16.81 0.65
C VAL A 350 -8.98 -16.61 1.88
N TYR A 351 -9.54 -15.42 2.07
CA TYR A 351 -10.49 -15.13 3.15
C TYR A 351 -11.84 -15.86 2.96
N GLU A 352 -12.33 -15.99 1.72
CA GLU A 352 -13.58 -16.71 1.42
C GLU A 352 -13.50 -18.21 1.72
N ASN A 353 -12.30 -18.80 1.65
CA ASN A 353 -12.06 -20.22 1.89
C ASN A 353 -11.57 -20.55 3.32
N VAL A 354 -11.66 -19.60 4.25
CA VAL A 354 -11.31 -19.85 5.66
C VAL A 354 -12.32 -20.80 6.28
N ASN A 355 -11.80 -21.86 6.90
CA ASN A 355 -12.57 -22.71 7.81
C ASN A 355 -12.22 -22.31 9.26
N TYR A 356 -13.16 -21.62 9.93
CA TYR A 356 -12.97 -21.11 11.29
C TYR A 356 -12.89 -22.22 12.35
N ASP A 357 -13.51 -23.37 12.09
CA ASP A 357 -13.50 -24.51 13.03
C ASP A 357 -12.11 -25.13 13.18
N LYS A 358 -11.21 -24.86 12.23
CA LYS A 358 -9.80 -25.32 12.27
C LYS A 358 -8.85 -24.32 12.92
N ILE A 359 -9.35 -23.18 13.39
CA ILE A 359 -8.52 -22.11 13.96
C ILE A 359 -8.50 -22.24 15.48
N VAL A 360 -7.35 -22.65 16.02
CA VAL A 360 -7.10 -22.57 17.47
C VAL A 360 -6.83 -21.12 17.83
N GLN A 361 -7.66 -20.54 18.70
CA GLN A 361 -7.61 -19.15 19.13
C GLN A 361 -6.54 -18.91 20.19
N TYR A 362 -5.30 -18.61 19.81
CA TYR A 362 -4.26 -18.19 20.76
C TYR A 362 -4.37 -16.71 21.11
N ASN A 363 -4.06 -16.38 22.37
CA ASN A 363 -4.14 -14.99 22.85
C ASN A 363 -3.08 -14.12 22.15
N PRO A 364 -3.49 -13.11 21.36
CA PRO A 364 -2.56 -12.29 20.60
C PRO A 364 -1.72 -11.35 21.49
N VAL A 365 -2.16 -11.05 22.72
CA VAL A 365 -1.37 -10.35 23.72
C VAL A 365 -0.18 -11.22 24.13
N THR A 366 -0.43 -12.49 24.47
CA THR A 366 0.63 -13.46 24.79
C THR A 366 1.57 -13.68 23.61
N LEU A 367 1.05 -13.75 22.37
CA LEU A 367 1.91 -13.83 21.19
C LEU A 367 2.80 -12.59 21.08
N LEU A 368 2.24 -11.38 21.24
CA LEU A 368 2.99 -10.13 21.19
C LEU A 368 4.11 -10.07 22.23
N THR A 369 3.85 -10.49 23.48
CA THR A 369 4.88 -10.43 24.54
C THR A 369 6.09 -11.31 24.25
N ASN A 370 5.93 -12.40 23.50
CA ASN A 370 7.05 -13.23 23.02
C ASN A 370 7.93 -12.53 21.96
N PHE A 371 7.42 -11.46 21.34
CA PHE A 371 8.14 -10.72 20.30
C PHE A 371 8.83 -9.45 20.80
N ILE A 372 8.51 -8.96 22.00
CA ILE A 372 9.01 -7.68 22.50
C ILE A 372 9.87 -7.86 23.75
N THR A 373 11.07 -7.30 23.70
CA THR A 373 11.98 -7.19 24.86
C THR A 373 12.21 -5.71 25.10
N ASN A 374 11.81 -5.17 26.26
CA ASN A 374 12.25 -3.88 26.86
C ASN A 374 11.34 -3.48 28.04
N SER A 375 11.74 -2.47 28.83
CA SER A 375 10.99 -1.94 30.00
C SER A 375 9.55 -1.49 29.67
N ASP A 376 9.32 -1.01 28.45
CA ASP A 376 8.00 -0.59 27.96
C ASP A 376 7.09 -1.75 27.50
N SER A 377 7.59 -2.99 27.49
CA SER A 377 6.82 -4.17 27.06
C SER A 377 5.51 -4.31 27.82
N ASN A 378 5.53 -4.10 29.14
CA ASN A 378 4.34 -4.13 29.99
C ASN A 378 3.32 -3.05 29.61
N LYS A 379 3.79 -1.85 29.26
CA LYS A 379 2.90 -0.75 28.85
C LYS A 379 2.25 -1.06 27.50
N ILE A 380 3.03 -1.55 26.55
CA ILE A 380 2.55 -1.98 25.22
C ILE A 380 1.55 -3.13 25.35
N ALA A 381 1.86 -4.13 26.17
CA ALA A 381 0.99 -5.27 26.42
C ALA A 381 -0.36 -4.80 26.98
N LYS A 382 -0.38 -3.88 27.96
CA LYS A 382 -1.62 -3.30 28.49
C LYS A 382 -2.44 -2.56 27.44
N ILE A 383 -1.80 -1.74 26.59
CA ILE A 383 -2.51 -1.02 25.51
C ILE A 383 -3.17 -2.02 24.54
N VAL A 384 -2.45 -3.10 24.19
CA VAL A 384 -2.96 -4.13 23.29
C VAL A 384 -4.05 -4.97 23.98
N GLU A 385 -3.87 -5.30 25.25
CA GLU A 385 -4.85 -6.02 26.07
C GLU A 385 -6.18 -5.25 26.17
N GLU A 386 -6.14 -3.94 26.42
CA GLU A 386 -7.34 -3.09 26.40
C GLU A 386 -8.02 -3.11 25.02
N LYS A 387 -7.25 -3.05 23.93
CA LYS A 387 -7.80 -3.11 22.56
C LYS A 387 -8.41 -4.48 22.25
N GLU A 388 -7.88 -5.55 22.82
CA GLU A 388 -8.34 -6.92 22.59
C GLU A 388 -9.33 -7.42 23.64
N LYS A 389 -9.68 -6.62 24.66
CA LYS A 389 -10.48 -7.01 25.83
C LYS A 389 -11.76 -7.77 25.49
N ASN A 390 -12.44 -7.38 24.40
CA ASN A 390 -13.68 -8.02 23.94
C ASN A 390 -13.48 -9.43 23.36
N PHE A 391 -12.25 -9.79 23.00
CA PHE A 391 -11.87 -11.08 22.42
C PHE A 391 -11.09 -11.96 23.38
N LEU A 392 -10.57 -11.42 24.51
CA LEU A 392 -9.71 -12.14 25.45
C LEU A 392 -10.32 -13.46 25.96
N ASN A 393 -11.62 -13.47 26.24
CA ASN A 393 -12.32 -14.63 26.79
C ASN A 393 -12.43 -15.82 25.82
N ARG A 394 -12.08 -15.62 24.53
CA ARG A 394 -12.13 -16.65 23.49
C ARG A 394 -10.79 -17.34 23.26
N PHE A 395 -9.72 -16.86 23.90
CA PHE A 395 -8.38 -17.35 23.61
C PHE A 395 -7.91 -18.41 24.61
N VAL A 396 -7.23 -19.43 24.07
CA VAL A 396 -6.53 -20.46 24.82
C VAL A 396 -5.24 -19.84 25.37
N HIS A 397 -5.05 -19.96 26.69
CA HIS A 397 -3.80 -19.62 27.35
C HIS A 397 -2.75 -20.70 27.06
N VAL A 398 -1.51 -20.30 26.80
CA VAL A 398 -0.38 -21.21 26.62
C VAL A 398 0.82 -20.66 27.35
N ASP A 399 1.32 -21.41 28.32
CA ASP A 399 2.42 -20.98 29.19
C ASP A 399 3.79 -21.02 28.49
N LYS A 400 3.96 -21.89 27.48
CA LYS A 400 5.21 -22.06 26.73
C LYS A 400 4.93 -22.39 25.27
N MET A 401 5.33 -21.50 24.37
CA MET A 401 5.37 -21.76 22.93
C MET A 401 6.82 -21.73 22.46
N ASP A 402 7.20 -22.70 21.64
CA ASP A 402 8.48 -22.62 20.92
C ASP A 402 8.43 -21.54 19.82
N MET A 403 9.60 -21.22 19.27
CA MET A 403 9.75 -20.22 18.22
C MET A 403 8.94 -20.52 16.95
N GLN A 404 8.67 -21.78 16.59
CA GLN A 404 7.86 -22.07 15.40
C GLN A 404 6.37 -21.81 15.67
N ASN A 405 5.93 -22.07 16.91
CA ASN A 405 4.54 -21.98 17.34
C ASN A 405 4.07 -20.56 17.66
N ILE A 406 4.98 -19.61 17.91
CA ILE A 406 4.60 -18.19 18.01
C ILE A 406 4.35 -17.53 16.64
N PHE A 407 4.88 -18.11 15.55
CA PHE A 407 4.74 -17.60 14.18
C PHE A 407 3.55 -18.21 13.45
N LEU A 408 2.36 -17.66 13.71
CA LEU A 408 1.09 -18.21 13.24
C LEU A 408 0.49 -17.39 12.12
N ASN A 409 -0.13 -18.05 11.15
CA ASN A 409 -0.95 -17.37 10.17
C ASN A 409 -2.19 -18.20 9.87
N ASP A 410 -3.34 -17.76 10.38
CA ASP A 410 -4.61 -18.47 10.27
C ASP A 410 -5.11 -18.61 8.82
N LEU A 411 -4.53 -17.84 7.88
CA LEU A 411 -4.83 -17.94 6.45
C LEU A 411 -4.07 -19.05 5.73
N GLU A 412 -3.11 -19.71 6.39
CA GLU A 412 -2.34 -20.78 5.76
C GLU A 412 -3.20 -21.94 5.29
N HIS A 413 -4.17 -22.37 6.10
CA HIS A 413 -5.03 -23.50 5.71
C HIS A 413 -5.77 -23.21 4.41
N SER A 414 -6.41 -22.04 4.30
CA SER A 414 -7.16 -21.66 3.11
C SER A 414 -6.26 -21.37 1.91
N ALA A 415 -5.10 -20.74 2.11
CA ALA A 415 -4.11 -20.56 1.05
C ALA A 415 -3.57 -21.89 0.50
N PHE A 416 -3.33 -22.88 1.38
CA PHE A 416 -2.86 -24.21 1.00
C PHE A 416 -3.92 -25.07 0.32
N LEU A 417 -5.21 -24.79 0.56
CA LEU A 417 -6.30 -25.38 -0.21
C LEU A 417 -6.30 -24.85 -1.65
N LEU A 418 -6.07 -23.54 -1.82
CA LEU A 418 -6.08 -22.90 -3.13
C LEU A 418 -4.81 -23.19 -3.95
N VAL A 419 -3.63 -23.24 -3.29
CA VAL A 419 -2.34 -23.48 -3.94
C VAL A 419 -1.58 -24.55 -3.16
N ARG A 420 -1.81 -25.81 -3.52
CA ARG A 420 -1.27 -26.97 -2.79
C ARG A 420 0.26 -26.97 -2.67
N LYS A 421 0.94 -26.57 -3.74
CA LYS A 421 2.41 -26.50 -3.76
C LYS A 421 3.03 -25.55 -2.72
N LEU A 422 2.27 -24.57 -2.20
CA LEU A 422 2.73 -23.74 -1.08
C LEU A 422 2.86 -24.55 0.21
N LYS A 423 1.91 -25.46 0.42
CA LYS A 423 1.95 -26.41 1.53
C LYS A 423 3.21 -27.27 1.43
N ASP A 424 3.42 -27.88 0.26
CA ASP A 424 4.54 -28.79 0.01
C ASP A 424 5.88 -28.06 0.15
N LEU A 425 5.98 -26.82 -0.35
CA LEU A 425 7.14 -25.96 -0.14
C LEU A 425 7.37 -25.66 1.35
N LYS A 426 6.33 -25.29 2.11
CA LYS A 426 6.45 -25.04 3.55
C LYS A 426 7.00 -26.26 4.29
N TYR A 427 6.42 -27.45 4.08
CA TYR A 427 6.89 -28.67 4.75
C TYR A 427 8.31 -29.05 4.33
N PHE A 428 8.66 -28.90 3.06
CA PHE A 428 10.02 -29.10 2.60
C PHE A 428 11.00 -28.15 3.30
N LEU A 429 10.68 -26.86 3.41
CA LEU A 429 11.51 -25.88 4.12
C LEU A 429 11.63 -26.21 5.62
N ILE A 430 10.55 -26.63 6.28
CA ILE A 430 10.57 -27.05 7.70
C ILE A 430 11.49 -28.25 7.90
N SER A 431 11.52 -29.19 6.94
CA SER A 431 12.41 -30.35 7.02
C SER A 431 13.91 -29.99 6.89
N GLN A 432 14.23 -28.75 6.52
CA GLN A 432 15.61 -28.27 6.46
C GLN A 432 16.07 -27.82 7.85
N ASN A 433 17.18 -28.38 8.34
CA ASN A 433 17.67 -28.13 9.70
C ASN A 433 18.22 -26.69 9.92
N ILE A 434 18.11 -25.79 8.94
CA ILE A 434 18.69 -24.45 8.96
C ILE A 434 17.72 -23.36 9.45
N PHE A 435 16.41 -23.64 9.45
CA PHE A 435 15.37 -22.68 9.83
C PHE A 435 14.79 -23.01 11.22
N ASN A 436 14.56 -21.99 12.06
CA ASN A 436 13.72 -22.13 13.26
C ASN A 436 12.24 -21.98 12.93
N VAL A 437 11.95 -21.17 11.92
CA VAL A 437 10.59 -20.75 11.59
C VAL A 437 10.44 -20.84 10.09
N VAL A 438 9.34 -21.41 9.65
CA VAL A 438 8.82 -21.24 8.29
C VAL A 438 7.33 -20.94 8.39
N THR A 439 6.89 -19.82 7.83
CA THR A 439 5.48 -19.43 7.84
C THR A 439 5.12 -18.56 6.65
N MET A 440 3.83 -18.44 6.34
CA MET A 440 3.33 -17.59 5.27
C MET A 440 3.14 -16.15 5.75
N SER A 441 3.40 -15.16 4.89
CA SER A 441 2.99 -13.77 5.17
C SER A 441 1.67 -13.42 4.51
N GLY A 442 0.77 -12.80 5.28
CA GLY A 442 -0.52 -12.29 4.79
C GLY A 442 -1.38 -13.41 4.23
N SER A 443 -2.08 -13.16 3.13
CA SER A 443 -2.82 -14.19 2.39
C SER A 443 -1.93 -15.03 1.46
N GLY A 444 -0.61 -14.94 1.59
CA GLY A 444 0.32 -15.53 0.64
C GLY A 444 0.36 -14.79 -0.70
N SER A 445 1.14 -15.27 -1.66
CA SER A 445 1.78 -16.59 -1.70
C SER A 445 3.22 -16.66 -1.13
N SER A 446 3.78 -15.59 -0.57
CA SER A 446 5.16 -15.66 -0.04
C SER A 446 5.22 -16.44 1.28
N LEU A 447 6.19 -17.32 1.38
CA LEU A 447 6.65 -17.89 2.64
C LEU A 447 7.89 -17.12 3.09
N PHE A 448 8.07 -16.92 4.38
CA PHE A 448 9.36 -16.49 4.94
C PHE A 448 9.86 -17.51 5.94
N ALA A 449 11.18 -17.60 6.04
CA ALA A 449 11.87 -18.41 7.01
C ALA A 449 12.87 -17.59 7.81
N ILE A 450 13.00 -17.91 9.09
CA ILE A 450 13.99 -17.31 9.99
C ILE A 450 15.02 -18.38 10.33
N THR A 451 16.29 -18.05 10.15
CA THR A 451 17.40 -18.99 10.35
C THR A 451 17.79 -19.14 11.82
N LYS A 452 18.42 -20.28 12.12
CA LYS A 452 19.07 -20.51 13.42
C LYS A 452 20.22 -19.55 13.70
N ASN A 453 20.84 -19.05 12.62
CA ASN A 453 22.09 -18.29 12.62
C ASN A 453 23.31 -19.11 13.08
N ASP A 454 23.22 -20.45 13.05
CA ASP A 454 24.30 -21.36 13.47
C ASP A 454 25.44 -21.44 12.43
N MET A 455 25.19 -20.93 11.22
CA MET A 455 26.16 -20.88 10.13
C MET A 455 26.59 -19.45 9.81
N ASN A 456 27.81 -19.31 9.31
CA ASN A 456 28.23 -18.05 8.69
C ASN A 456 27.38 -17.75 7.44
N LEU A 457 27.26 -16.46 7.09
CA LEU A 457 26.37 -16.00 6.03
C LEU A 457 26.68 -16.60 4.65
N ASN A 458 27.95 -16.83 4.32
CA ASN A 458 28.34 -17.33 3.00
C ASN A 458 27.96 -18.80 2.83
N SER A 459 28.22 -19.63 3.84
CA SER A 459 27.80 -21.04 3.87
C SER A 459 26.28 -21.18 3.84
N GLU A 460 25.57 -20.34 4.60
CA GLU A 460 24.10 -20.30 4.60
C GLU A 460 23.54 -19.93 3.23
N LYS A 461 24.09 -18.90 2.57
CA LYS A 461 23.71 -18.54 1.20
C LYS A 461 23.95 -19.68 0.21
N TRP A 462 25.09 -20.37 0.31
CA TRP A 462 25.40 -21.50 -0.56
C TRP A 462 24.39 -22.64 -0.38
N TYR A 463 24.06 -22.96 0.88
CA TYR A 463 23.04 -23.96 1.20
C TYR A 463 21.67 -23.56 0.62
N VAL A 464 21.26 -22.30 0.77
CA VAL A 464 19.99 -21.81 0.23
C VAL A 464 19.98 -21.85 -1.31
N LYS A 465 21.10 -21.62 -1.99
CA LYS A 465 21.19 -21.78 -3.46
C LYS A 465 20.94 -23.22 -3.88
N ASP A 466 21.57 -24.18 -3.20
CA ASP A 466 21.37 -25.60 -3.47
C ASP A 466 19.92 -26.03 -3.16
N LEU A 467 19.35 -25.51 -2.07
CA LEU A 467 17.94 -25.69 -1.71
C LEU A 467 17.01 -25.19 -2.83
N ILE A 468 17.28 -24.05 -3.46
CA ILE A 468 16.47 -23.53 -4.58
C ILE A 468 16.45 -24.52 -5.75
N LYS A 469 17.59 -25.14 -6.06
CA LYS A 469 17.69 -26.18 -7.08
C LYS A 469 16.84 -27.40 -6.69
N HIS A 470 16.96 -27.87 -5.46
CA HIS A 470 16.17 -28.99 -4.94
C HIS A 470 14.66 -28.74 -4.95
N VAL A 471 14.20 -27.53 -4.60
CA VAL A 471 12.78 -27.15 -4.69
C VAL A 471 12.29 -27.24 -6.13
N ARG A 472 13.09 -26.78 -7.10
CA ARG A 472 12.74 -26.85 -8.52
C ARG A 472 12.67 -28.29 -9.02
N GLU A 473 13.61 -29.13 -8.63
CA GLU A 473 13.72 -30.52 -9.09
C GLU A 473 12.69 -31.45 -8.43
N LYS A 474 12.54 -31.36 -7.10
CA LYS A 474 11.68 -32.28 -6.33
C LYS A 474 10.22 -31.84 -6.28
N LEU A 475 9.97 -30.54 -6.14
CA LEU A 475 8.60 -30.02 -5.97
C LEU A 475 8.03 -29.44 -7.27
N ASN A 476 8.84 -29.31 -8.32
CA ASN A 476 8.47 -28.61 -9.56
C ASN A 476 7.92 -27.18 -9.30
N VAL A 477 8.43 -26.52 -8.26
CA VAL A 477 8.03 -25.15 -7.90
C VAL A 477 9.14 -24.19 -8.30
N LYS A 478 8.83 -23.23 -9.18
CA LYS A 478 9.71 -22.10 -9.44
C LYS A 478 9.60 -21.09 -8.29
N ILE A 479 10.71 -20.89 -7.59
CA ILE A 479 10.83 -19.92 -6.51
C ILE A 479 11.89 -18.87 -6.81
N LYS A 480 11.67 -17.66 -6.28
CA LYS A 480 12.68 -16.62 -6.15
C LYS A 480 12.89 -16.35 -4.67
N VAL A 481 14.15 -16.32 -4.25
CA VAL A 481 14.49 -16.18 -2.83
C VAL A 481 15.22 -14.88 -2.58
N TYR A 482 14.85 -14.21 -1.51
CA TYR A 482 15.49 -12.97 -1.07
C TYR A 482 16.01 -13.14 0.34
N LEU A 483 17.28 -12.81 0.56
CA LEU A 483 17.81 -12.56 1.89
C LEU A 483 17.44 -11.13 2.29
N CYS A 484 16.65 -11.01 3.35
CA CYS A 484 16.06 -9.79 3.84
C CYS A 484 16.52 -9.48 5.26
N ASP A 485 16.54 -8.19 5.58
CA ASP A 485 16.71 -7.65 6.92
C ASP A 485 15.44 -6.91 7.35
N PHE A 486 15.18 -6.92 8.65
CA PHE A 486 14.16 -6.07 9.25
C PHE A 486 14.47 -4.60 8.98
N LEU A 487 13.44 -3.84 8.62
CA LEU A 487 13.56 -2.42 8.32
C LEU A 487 12.67 -1.62 9.27
N ARG A 488 13.22 -0.51 9.76
CA ARG A 488 12.49 0.50 10.53
C ARG A 488 12.78 1.88 9.96
N LYS A 489 11.90 2.84 10.24
CA LYS A 489 12.11 4.25 9.92
C LYS A 489 12.05 5.10 11.18
N ARG A 490 12.84 6.17 11.20
CA ARG A 490 12.78 7.20 12.24
C ARG A 490 11.52 8.05 12.06
N GLU A 491 11.11 8.69 13.14
CA GLU A 491 9.99 9.63 13.12
C GLU A 491 10.20 10.71 12.05
N HIS A 492 9.14 11.07 11.33
CA HIS A 492 9.11 12.05 10.23
C HIS A 492 9.88 11.75 8.94
N PHE A 493 10.74 10.73 8.90
CA PHE A 493 11.43 10.29 7.69
C PHE A 493 10.71 9.12 7.03
N TRP A 494 10.82 8.99 5.70
CA TRP A 494 10.36 7.80 5.00
C TRP A 494 11.39 6.67 5.10
N TYR A 495 10.95 5.43 4.81
CA TYR A 495 11.84 4.27 4.77
C TYR A 495 13.03 4.49 3.82
N LYS A 496 14.23 4.25 4.33
CA LYS A 496 15.48 4.33 3.59
C LYS A 496 16.40 3.20 4.06
N PRO A 497 16.39 2.04 3.37
CA PRO A 497 17.26 0.93 3.75
C PRO A 497 18.72 1.29 3.50
N THR A 498 19.62 0.82 4.36
CA THR A 498 21.08 0.88 4.16
C THR A 498 21.51 -0.08 3.05
N LYS A 499 20.90 -1.27 3.02
CA LYS A 499 21.06 -2.31 2.00
C LYS A 499 19.68 -2.81 1.57
N ILE A 500 19.48 -3.00 0.26
CA ILE A 500 18.27 -3.63 -0.30
C ILE A 500 18.42 -5.16 -0.20
N ALA A 501 17.31 -5.86 0.03
CA ALA A 501 17.27 -7.32 0.05
C ALA A 501 18.00 -7.94 -1.15
N GLU A 502 18.80 -8.96 -0.87
CA GLU A 502 19.67 -9.61 -1.84
C GLU A 502 18.94 -10.79 -2.47
N VAL A 503 18.93 -10.87 -3.81
CA VAL A 503 18.38 -12.05 -4.50
C VAL A 503 19.39 -13.18 -4.39
N ILE A 504 18.94 -14.33 -3.89
CA ILE A 504 19.73 -15.56 -3.90
C ILE A 504 19.38 -16.33 -5.17
N THR A 505 20.35 -16.48 -6.06
CA THR A 505 20.24 -17.14 -7.37
C THR A 505 21.13 -18.35 -7.44
#